data_AF-A0A1M3EC63-F1
#
_entry.id   AF-A0A1M3EC63-F1
#
_cell.length_a   1.000
_cell.length_b   1.000
_cell.length_c   1.000
_cell.angle_alpha   90.00
_cell.angle_beta   90.00
_cell.angle_gamma   90.00
#
_symmetry.space_group_name_H-M   'P 1'
#
loop_
_entity.id
_entity.type
_entity.pdbx_description
1 polymer ?
#
loop_
_entity_poly.entity_id
_entity_poly.type
_entity_poly.pdbx_seq_one_letter_code
_entity_poly.pdbx_strand_id
1 'polypeptide(L)'
;MLQQTLVSSDFKMLDYKQTKMKKLLLISILVCLYTLSLAQTNKWFSSYNDSSALVADANKLIQQMADRIYARKPGVDLREIVAIKNTTPYLIFIKANKVNLPFWTEVITPQKKFFSEIAGGANEGRAVFGLFFNGFYLAHEIGHSFFTYAGKSFENAYDSEYAANTLAILYWRSIGEKKNLKKCYDYARKMLQRLKNPVPKNEDYKKYITQNYEELAADPYKYGYIQFAQFVEIYESKQLPDFDNYIKKD
;
A
#
# COMPACT_ATOMS: atom_id res chain seq x y z
N MET A 1 11.83 -46.33 -67.47
CA MET A 1 10.76 -46.47 -66.45
C MET A 1 11.40 -46.26 -65.09
N LEU A 2 10.80 -45.42 -64.22
CA LEU A 2 11.10 -45.21 -62.78
C LEU A 2 12.42 -44.50 -62.39
N GLN A 3 12.42 -43.16 -62.26
CA GLN A 3 13.30 -42.48 -61.28
C GLN A 3 13.03 -40.99 -60.93
N GLN A 4 11.81 -40.45 -61.08
CA GLN A 4 11.58 -39.01 -60.85
C GLN A 4 10.44 -38.61 -59.91
N THR A 5 9.92 -39.53 -59.09
CA THR A 5 8.72 -39.26 -58.26
C THR A 5 8.96 -39.23 -56.75
N LEU A 6 10.21 -39.33 -56.26
CA LEU A 6 10.48 -39.42 -54.81
C LEU A 6 10.94 -38.12 -54.13
N VAL A 7 11.22 -37.03 -54.86
CA VAL A 7 11.79 -35.80 -54.25
C VAL A 7 10.72 -34.79 -53.78
N SER A 8 9.47 -34.94 -54.23
CA SER A 8 8.39 -33.95 -54.03
C SER A 8 7.71 -34.02 -52.66
N SER A 9 7.61 -35.21 -52.06
CA SER A 9 6.91 -35.42 -50.78
C SER A 9 7.69 -34.90 -49.58
N ASP A 10 9.02 -35.05 -49.60
CA ASP A 10 9.88 -34.71 -48.45
C ASP A 10 10.02 -33.19 -48.28
N PHE A 11 10.01 -32.44 -49.37
CA PHE A 11 10.05 -30.97 -49.35
C PHE A 11 8.80 -30.37 -48.70
N LYS A 12 7.61 -30.91 -49.01
CA LYS A 12 6.34 -30.46 -48.40
C LYS A 12 6.25 -30.83 -46.92
N MET A 13 6.83 -31.96 -46.51
CA MET A 13 6.87 -32.38 -45.11
C MET A 13 7.81 -31.50 -44.26
N LEU A 14 8.94 -31.08 -44.83
CA LEU A 14 9.89 -30.17 -44.19
C LEU A 14 9.27 -28.78 -43.94
N ASP A 15 8.58 -28.23 -44.94
CA ASP A 15 7.92 -26.91 -44.82
C ASP A 15 6.75 -26.92 -43.82
N TYR A 16 5.96 -28.00 -43.80
CA TYR A 16 4.90 -28.18 -42.81
C TYR A 16 5.45 -28.27 -41.38
N LYS A 17 6.52 -29.04 -41.16
CA LYS A 17 7.18 -29.15 -39.84
C LYS A 17 7.78 -27.82 -39.40
N GLN A 18 8.41 -27.08 -40.32
CA GLN A 18 8.99 -25.77 -40.05
C GLN A 18 7.90 -24.73 -39.68
N THR A 19 6.78 -24.74 -40.39
CA THR A 19 5.63 -23.86 -40.11
C THR A 19 4.98 -24.20 -38.77
N LYS A 20 4.82 -25.49 -38.45
CA LYS A 20 4.28 -25.96 -37.16
C LYS A 20 5.20 -25.59 -35.99
N MET A 21 6.52 -25.73 -36.15
CA MET A 21 7.51 -25.30 -35.14
C MET A 21 7.49 -23.79 -34.90
N LYS A 22 7.39 -22.97 -35.96
CA LYS A 22 7.29 -21.50 -35.83
C LYS A 22 6.03 -21.08 -35.07
N LYS A 23 4.89 -21.73 -35.33
CA LYS A 23 3.63 -21.47 -34.61
C LYS A 23 3.71 -21.87 -33.14
N LEU A 24 4.29 -23.03 -32.82
CA LEU A 24 4.51 -23.47 -31.44
C LEU A 24 5.42 -22.49 -30.68
N LEU A 25 6.51 -22.04 -31.29
CA LEU A 25 7.42 -21.05 -30.71
C LEU A 25 6.71 -19.71 -30.42
N LEU A 26 5.87 -19.24 -31.36
CA LEU A 26 5.10 -18.00 -31.18
C LEU A 26 4.10 -18.11 -30.02
N ILE A 27 3.39 -19.24 -29.91
CA ILE A 27 2.45 -19.50 -28.81
C ILE A 27 3.21 -19.55 -27.47
N SER A 28 4.35 -20.23 -27.41
CA SER A 28 5.18 -20.26 -26.20
C SER A 28 5.67 -18.86 -25.78
N ILE A 29 6.08 -18.02 -26.73
CA ILE A 29 6.48 -16.64 -26.46
C ILE A 29 5.29 -15.83 -25.92
N LEU A 30 4.10 -15.96 -26.53
CA LEU A 30 2.88 -15.27 -26.07
C LEU A 30 2.48 -15.72 -24.66
N VAL A 31 2.55 -17.02 -24.35
CA VAL A 31 2.27 -17.54 -22.99
C VAL A 31 3.31 -17.03 -21.99
N CYS A 32 4.59 -16.99 -22.34
CA CYS A 32 5.65 -16.42 -21.48
C CYS A 32 5.45 -14.91 -21.24
N LEU A 33 5.06 -14.14 -22.26
CA LEU A 33 4.76 -12.71 -22.10
C LEU A 33 3.51 -12.49 -21.22
N TYR A 34 2.50 -13.36 -21.35
CA TYR A 34 1.31 -13.33 -20.51
C TYR A 34 1.63 -13.66 -19.04
N THR A 35 2.46 -14.67 -18.77
CA THR A 35 2.86 -15.02 -17.39
C THR A 35 3.80 -13.98 -16.78
N LEU A 36 4.64 -13.30 -17.56
CA LEU A 36 5.44 -12.17 -17.09
C LEU A 36 4.58 -10.94 -16.73
N SER A 37 3.48 -10.70 -17.44
CA SER A 37 2.52 -9.64 -17.08
C SER A 37 1.75 -9.95 -15.79
N LEU A 38 1.43 -11.23 -15.53
CA LEU A 38 0.81 -11.68 -14.27
C LEU A 38 1.81 -11.71 -13.10
N ALA A 39 3.11 -11.86 -13.39
CA ALA A 39 4.20 -11.78 -12.41
C ALA A 39 4.59 -10.33 -12.07
N GLN A 40 3.92 -9.34 -12.67
CA GLN A 40 3.96 -7.95 -12.23
C GLN A 40 3.22 -7.84 -10.89
N THR A 41 3.83 -8.41 -9.86
CA THR A 41 3.50 -8.24 -8.44
C THR A 41 3.10 -6.80 -8.17
N ASN A 42 1.94 -6.61 -7.54
CA ASN A 42 1.40 -5.31 -7.11
C ASN A 42 2.53 -4.40 -6.63
N LYS A 43 2.92 -3.41 -7.45
CA LYS A 43 4.00 -2.46 -7.14
C LYS A 43 3.63 -1.52 -6.00
N TRP A 44 2.38 -1.53 -5.56
CA TRP A 44 1.82 -0.60 -4.60
C TRP A 44 2.67 -0.41 -3.33
N PHE A 45 3.09 -1.51 -2.72
CA PHE A 45 3.93 -1.53 -1.50
C PHE A 45 5.43 -1.29 -1.78
N SER A 46 5.75 -0.51 -2.82
CA SER A 46 7.11 -0.17 -3.21
C SER A 46 7.22 1.29 -3.67
N SER A 47 8.45 1.81 -3.70
CA SER A 47 8.67 3.15 -4.23
C SER A 47 8.50 3.17 -5.75
N TYR A 48 7.73 4.12 -6.26
CA TYR A 48 7.56 4.32 -7.70
C TYR A 48 8.73 5.14 -8.27
N ASN A 49 9.06 4.88 -9.53
CA ASN A 49 9.96 5.73 -10.33
C ASN A 49 9.18 6.62 -11.32
N ASP A 50 7.88 6.40 -11.45
CA ASP A 50 6.98 7.15 -12.31
C ASP A 50 5.79 7.63 -11.47
N SER A 51 5.65 8.95 -11.33
CA SER A 51 4.59 9.57 -10.56
C SER A 51 3.19 9.38 -11.19
N SER A 52 3.11 9.25 -12.52
CA SER A 52 1.85 9.00 -13.21
C SER A 52 1.37 7.58 -12.92
N ALA A 53 2.27 6.59 -12.93
CA ALA A 53 1.95 5.23 -12.51
C ALA A 53 1.51 5.16 -11.03
N LEU A 54 2.17 5.91 -10.13
CA LEU A 54 1.78 6.00 -8.72
C LEU A 54 0.33 6.49 -8.58
N VAL A 55 -0.01 7.60 -9.26
CA VAL A 55 -1.36 8.19 -9.20
C VAL A 55 -2.41 7.27 -9.83
N ALA A 56 -2.08 6.62 -10.95
CA ALA A 56 -3.00 5.69 -11.62
C ALA A 56 -3.34 4.48 -10.74
N ASP A 57 -2.32 3.82 -10.16
CA ASP A 57 -2.51 2.68 -9.28
C ASP A 57 -3.27 3.07 -8.00
N ALA A 58 -2.96 4.24 -7.44
CA ALA A 58 -3.66 4.76 -6.27
C ALA A 58 -5.15 4.98 -6.54
N ASN A 59 -5.50 5.64 -7.64
CA ASN A 59 -6.89 5.88 -8.00
C ASN A 59 -7.66 4.57 -8.23
N LYS A 60 -7.01 3.54 -8.79
CA LYS A 60 -7.61 2.21 -8.93
C LYS A 60 -7.94 1.61 -7.56
N LEU A 61 -7.01 1.68 -6.60
CA LEU A 61 -7.21 1.16 -5.25
C LEU A 61 -8.27 1.95 -4.46
N ILE A 62 -8.26 3.28 -4.58
CA ILE A 62 -9.28 4.15 -3.99
C ILE A 62 -10.66 3.73 -4.50
N GLN A 63 -10.85 3.60 -5.81
CA GLN A 63 -12.15 3.21 -6.37
C GLN A 63 -12.57 1.81 -5.93
N GLN A 64 -11.66 0.84 -5.93
CA GLN A 64 -11.95 -0.51 -5.44
C GLN A 64 -12.42 -0.51 -3.97
N MET A 65 -11.78 0.32 -3.13
CA MET A 65 -12.14 0.45 -1.73
C MET A 65 -13.46 1.21 -1.54
N ALA A 66 -13.65 2.31 -2.26
CA ALA A 66 -14.87 3.12 -2.23
C ALA A 66 -16.10 2.33 -2.70
N ASP A 67 -15.99 1.59 -3.80
CA ASP A 67 -17.06 0.72 -4.31
C ASP A 67 -17.43 -0.37 -3.28
N ARG A 68 -16.42 -0.98 -2.64
CA ARG A 68 -16.65 -1.99 -1.61
C ARG A 68 -17.31 -1.40 -0.37
N ILE A 69 -16.89 -0.21 0.06
CA ILE A 69 -17.52 0.51 1.18
C ILE A 69 -18.97 0.83 0.84
N TYR A 70 -19.23 1.44 -0.31
CA TYR A 70 -20.58 1.79 -0.76
C TYR A 70 -21.49 0.55 -0.86
N ALA A 71 -20.98 -0.57 -1.37
CA ALA A 71 -21.72 -1.83 -1.43
C ALA A 71 -22.09 -2.41 -0.06
N ARG A 72 -21.38 -2.06 1.01
CA ARG A 72 -21.65 -2.53 2.39
C ARG A 72 -22.35 -1.49 3.25
N LYS A 73 -22.17 -0.21 2.96
CA LYS A 73 -22.75 0.95 3.66
C LYS A 73 -23.08 2.04 2.63
N PRO A 74 -24.23 1.95 1.92
CA PRO A 74 -24.60 2.88 0.85
C PRO A 74 -24.71 4.35 1.26
N GLY A 75 -24.83 4.65 2.57
CA GLY A 75 -24.81 6.02 3.09
C GLY A 75 -23.42 6.67 3.14
N VAL A 76 -22.35 5.92 2.84
CA VAL A 76 -20.97 6.40 2.79
C VAL A 76 -20.45 6.27 1.37
N ASP A 77 -20.48 7.36 0.62
CA ASP A 77 -19.99 7.42 -0.76
C ASP A 77 -18.64 8.15 -0.82
N LEU A 78 -17.58 7.39 -1.10
CA LEU A 78 -16.20 7.88 -1.19
C LEU A 78 -15.69 7.92 -2.64
N ARG A 79 -16.54 7.67 -3.64
CA ARG A 79 -16.12 7.50 -5.05
C ARG A 79 -15.63 8.80 -5.70
N GLU A 80 -15.91 9.94 -5.09
CA GLU A 80 -15.37 11.24 -5.49
C GLU A 80 -13.91 11.46 -5.05
N ILE A 81 -13.39 10.62 -4.14
CA ILE A 81 -12.01 10.74 -3.69
C ILE A 81 -11.06 10.34 -4.82
N VAL A 82 -10.06 11.17 -5.04
CA VAL A 82 -9.01 10.93 -6.03
C VAL A 82 -7.61 11.08 -5.44
N ALA A 83 -6.65 10.37 -6.00
CA ALA A 83 -5.24 10.57 -5.69
C ALA A 83 -4.64 11.65 -6.59
N ILE A 84 -3.77 12.47 -6.02
CA ILE A 84 -2.89 13.39 -6.74
C ILE A 84 -1.45 13.22 -6.25
N LYS A 85 -0.46 13.44 -7.12
CA LYS A 85 0.93 13.54 -6.68
C LYS A 85 1.17 14.94 -6.14
N ASN A 86 1.35 15.04 -4.83
CA ASN A 86 1.66 16.28 -4.16
C ASN A 86 2.61 15.99 -2.99
N THR A 87 3.91 16.00 -3.27
CA THR A 87 4.92 15.75 -2.24
C THR A 87 5.13 17.01 -1.41
N THR A 88 4.76 16.95 -0.14
CA THR A 88 5.03 18.00 0.84
C THR A 88 5.89 17.44 1.98
N PRO A 89 6.33 18.25 2.96
CA PRO A 89 6.90 17.72 4.20
C PRO A 89 5.91 16.78 4.92
N TYR A 90 4.61 17.03 4.80
CA TYR A 90 3.57 16.05 5.14
C TYR A 90 3.49 15.01 4.02
N LEU A 91 3.87 13.78 4.33
CA LEU A 91 4.12 12.76 3.31
C LEU A 91 2.85 12.33 2.60
N ILE A 92 1.90 11.75 3.31
CA ILE A 92 0.58 11.40 2.79
C ILE A 92 -0.47 12.01 3.68
N PHE A 93 -1.53 12.57 3.07
CA PHE A 93 -2.67 13.14 3.78
C PHE A 93 -3.86 13.31 2.83
N ILE A 94 -5.08 13.30 3.36
CA ILE A 94 -6.28 13.68 2.61
C ILE A 94 -6.73 15.12 2.89
N LYS A 95 -7.07 15.87 1.83
CA LYS A 95 -7.68 17.20 1.92
C LYS A 95 -8.62 17.43 0.74
N ALA A 96 -9.85 17.87 1.01
CA ALA A 96 -10.86 18.20 -0.01
C ALA A 96 -11.04 17.08 -1.06
N ASN A 97 -11.30 15.86 -0.59
CA ASN A 97 -11.46 14.64 -1.40
C ASN A 97 -10.24 14.29 -2.28
N LYS A 98 -9.05 14.78 -1.91
CA LYS A 98 -7.80 14.44 -2.60
C LYS A 98 -6.82 13.80 -1.63
N VAL A 99 -6.41 12.57 -1.93
CA VAL A 99 -5.25 11.95 -1.27
C VAL A 99 -3.99 12.51 -1.92
N ASN A 100 -3.19 13.21 -1.13
CA ASN A 100 -1.93 13.81 -1.55
C ASN A 100 -0.83 12.76 -1.37
N LEU A 101 -0.34 12.21 -2.47
CA LEU A 101 0.68 11.17 -2.45
C LEU A 101 2.09 11.76 -2.49
N PRO A 102 2.99 11.28 -1.63
CA PRO A 102 4.39 11.65 -1.70
C PRO A 102 5.09 10.87 -2.82
N PHE A 103 6.11 11.47 -3.41
CA PHE A 103 6.97 10.82 -4.39
C PHE A 103 8.42 10.84 -3.92
N TRP A 104 9.03 9.65 -3.75
CA TRP A 104 10.32 9.49 -3.06
C TRP A 104 11.42 10.44 -3.56
N THR A 105 11.51 10.67 -4.87
CA THR A 105 12.54 11.56 -5.44
C THR A 105 12.38 13.00 -4.98
N GLU A 106 11.14 13.46 -4.74
CA GLU A 106 10.76 14.80 -4.29
C GLU A 106 10.78 14.96 -2.76
N VAL A 107 10.85 13.86 -1.99
CA VAL A 107 10.91 13.93 -0.52
C VAL A 107 12.16 14.70 -0.07
N ILE A 108 11.99 15.64 0.85
CA ILE A 108 13.07 16.49 1.37
C ILE A 108 14.16 15.68 2.09
N THR A 109 15.39 16.20 2.07
CA THR A 109 16.56 15.54 2.68
C THR A 109 16.39 15.19 4.16
N PRO A 110 15.86 16.07 5.05
CA PRO A 110 15.65 15.73 6.45
C PRO A 110 14.75 14.50 6.65
N GLN A 111 13.70 14.38 5.84
CA GLN A 111 12.77 13.27 5.91
C GLN A 111 13.39 11.97 5.37
N LYS A 112 14.15 12.04 4.26
CA LYS A 112 14.95 10.90 3.77
C LYS A 112 15.96 10.42 4.82
N LYS A 113 16.60 11.36 5.54
CA LYS A 113 17.53 11.06 6.63
C LYS A 113 16.83 10.36 7.78
N PHE A 114 15.70 10.88 8.24
CA PHE A 114 14.85 10.25 9.25
C PHE A 114 14.56 8.78 8.89
N PHE A 115 14.06 8.52 7.67
CA PHE A 115 13.80 7.15 7.22
C PHE A 115 15.05 6.28 7.21
N SER A 116 16.17 6.82 6.74
CA SER A 116 17.43 6.07 6.67
C SER A 116 17.90 5.66 8.07
N GLU A 117 17.84 6.56 9.03
CA GLU A 117 18.27 6.30 10.41
C GLU A 117 17.40 5.23 11.09
N ILE A 118 16.08 5.36 11.03
CA ILE A 118 15.19 4.44 11.72
C ILE A 118 15.09 3.09 10.99
N ALA A 119 15.21 3.05 9.66
CA ALA A 119 15.14 1.82 8.88
C ALA A 119 16.48 1.07 8.82
N GLY A 120 17.61 1.78 9.00
CA GLY A 120 18.95 1.20 9.15
C GLY A 120 19.83 1.32 7.91
N GLY A 121 19.60 2.33 7.08
CA GLY A 121 20.30 2.58 5.84
C GLY A 121 19.41 3.28 4.81
N ALA A 122 20.03 3.90 3.80
CA ALA A 122 19.30 4.64 2.77
C ALA A 122 18.38 3.72 1.93
N ASN A 123 18.82 2.49 1.64
CA ASN A 123 18.04 1.53 0.87
C ASN A 123 16.80 1.07 1.66
N GLU A 124 16.99 0.74 2.94
CA GLU A 124 15.92 0.39 3.87
C GLU A 124 14.96 1.55 4.07
N GLY A 125 15.47 2.78 4.17
CA GLY A 125 14.65 3.99 4.29
C GLY A 125 13.72 4.16 3.09
N ARG A 126 14.24 3.97 1.87
CA ARG A 126 13.42 3.97 0.64
C ARG A 126 12.40 2.82 0.63
N ALA A 127 12.78 1.64 1.10
CA ALA A 127 11.88 0.49 1.16
C ALA A 127 10.72 0.74 2.16
N VAL A 128 11.02 1.27 3.34
CA VAL A 128 10.02 1.69 4.34
C VAL A 128 9.09 2.74 3.78
N PHE A 129 9.62 3.75 3.07
CA PHE A 129 8.80 4.74 2.39
C PHE A 129 7.79 4.08 1.45
N GLY A 130 8.24 3.16 0.60
CA GLY A 130 7.35 2.41 -0.30
C GLY A 130 6.31 1.55 0.42
N LEU A 131 6.70 0.88 1.49
CA LEU A 131 5.81 0.02 2.28
C LEU A 131 4.70 0.83 2.98
N PHE A 132 5.05 1.96 3.58
CA PHE A 132 4.12 2.73 4.39
C PHE A 132 3.40 3.82 3.60
N PHE A 133 4.13 4.70 2.92
CA PHE A 133 3.55 5.92 2.33
C PHE A 133 3.01 5.72 0.92
N ASN A 134 3.60 4.80 0.15
CA ASN A 134 2.94 4.31 -1.05
C ASN A 134 1.97 3.17 -0.70
N GLY A 135 2.35 2.23 0.15
CA GLY A 135 1.53 1.06 0.46
C GLY A 135 0.41 1.32 1.47
N PHE A 136 0.76 1.16 2.75
CA PHE A 136 -0.17 1.05 3.87
C PHE A 136 -1.10 2.26 4.03
N TYR A 137 -0.56 3.47 4.00
CA TYR A 137 -1.25 4.67 4.43
C TYR A 137 -2.31 5.18 3.45
N LEU A 138 -2.37 4.70 2.20
CA LEU A 138 -3.49 5.07 1.33
C LEU A 138 -4.83 4.64 1.94
N ALA A 139 -4.93 3.39 2.40
CA ALA A 139 -6.15 2.90 3.04
C ALA A 139 -6.42 3.60 4.39
N HIS A 140 -5.37 4.08 5.06
CA HIS A 140 -5.48 4.88 6.28
C HIS A 140 -6.12 6.24 6.02
N GLU A 141 -5.67 6.97 5.00
CA GLU A 141 -6.28 8.26 4.61
C GLU A 141 -7.74 8.11 4.17
N ILE A 142 -8.04 7.03 3.45
CA ILE A 142 -9.44 6.68 3.11
C ILE A 142 -10.23 6.35 4.37
N GLY A 143 -9.60 5.78 5.39
CA GLY A 143 -10.19 5.55 6.72
C GLY A 143 -10.69 6.82 7.39
N HIS A 144 -9.89 7.90 7.39
CA HIS A 144 -10.36 9.20 7.91
C HIS A 144 -11.61 9.71 7.17
N SER A 145 -11.62 9.57 5.84
CA SER A 145 -12.78 9.96 5.03
C SER A 145 -13.99 9.08 5.29
N PHE A 146 -13.80 7.77 5.42
CA PHE A 146 -14.86 6.83 5.80
C PHE A 146 -15.54 7.24 7.09
N PHE A 147 -14.77 7.48 8.17
CA PHE A 147 -15.35 7.85 9.46
C PHE A 147 -16.05 9.22 9.42
N THR A 148 -15.49 10.17 8.68
CA THR A 148 -16.12 11.48 8.47
C THR A 148 -17.49 11.34 7.79
N TYR A 149 -17.57 10.59 6.68
CA TYR A 149 -18.83 10.38 5.96
C TYR A 149 -19.80 9.47 6.71
N ALA A 150 -19.31 8.58 7.58
CA ALA A 150 -20.14 7.79 8.48
C ALA A 150 -20.71 8.61 9.66
N GLY A 151 -20.33 9.89 9.79
CA GLY A 151 -20.77 10.76 10.89
C GLY A 151 -20.09 10.45 12.23
N LYS A 152 -18.97 9.72 12.22
CA LYS A 152 -18.23 9.35 13.43
C LYS A 152 -17.30 10.50 13.82
N SER A 153 -17.52 11.06 15.01
CA SER A 153 -16.61 12.00 15.66
C SER A 153 -15.73 11.27 16.68
N PHE A 154 -14.44 11.58 16.70
CA PHE A 154 -13.52 11.11 17.74
C PHE A 154 -13.27 12.22 18.76
N GLU A 155 -13.16 11.85 20.03
CA GLU A 155 -12.86 12.81 21.10
C GLU A 155 -11.43 13.37 21.01
N ASN A 156 -10.52 12.63 20.36
CA ASN A 156 -9.12 12.99 20.24
C ASN A 156 -8.49 12.40 18.98
N ALA A 157 -7.35 12.98 18.57
CA ALA A 157 -6.61 12.54 17.39
C ALA A 157 -6.06 11.12 17.52
N TYR A 158 -5.60 10.69 18.71
CA TYR A 158 -5.08 9.33 18.92
C TYR A 158 -6.08 8.25 18.52
N ASP A 159 -7.35 8.39 18.91
CA ASP A 159 -8.41 7.43 18.58
C ASP A 159 -8.82 7.49 17.10
N SER A 160 -8.78 8.68 16.49
CA SER A 160 -8.98 8.83 15.04
C SER A 160 -7.89 8.08 14.24
N GLU A 161 -6.62 8.26 14.61
CA GLU A 161 -5.49 7.56 14.01
C GLU A 161 -5.57 6.04 14.21
N TYR A 162 -5.92 5.60 15.43
CA TYR A 162 -6.06 4.19 15.75
C TYR A 162 -7.16 3.54 14.90
N ALA A 163 -8.29 4.21 14.71
CA ALA A 163 -9.38 3.73 13.88
C ALA A 163 -8.98 3.68 12.40
N ALA A 164 -8.30 4.70 11.87
CA ALA A 164 -7.79 4.72 10.49
C ALA A 164 -6.77 3.60 10.25
N ASN A 165 -5.84 3.38 11.19
CA ASN A 165 -4.89 2.28 11.16
C ASN A 165 -5.58 0.90 11.21
N THR A 166 -6.63 0.75 12.03
CA THR A 166 -7.43 -0.47 12.10
C THR A 166 -8.11 -0.76 10.77
N LEU A 167 -8.78 0.24 10.20
CA LEU A 167 -9.45 0.11 8.91
C LEU A 167 -8.46 -0.28 7.80
N ALA A 168 -7.29 0.36 7.75
CA ALA A 168 -6.24 0.06 6.79
C ALA A 168 -5.72 -1.39 6.91
N ILE A 169 -5.40 -1.84 8.13
CA ILE A 169 -4.96 -3.23 8.37
C ILE A 169 -6.02 -4.23 7.92
N LEU A 170 -7.29 -3.98 8.23
CA LEU A 170 -8.39 -4.85 7.84
C LEU A 170 -8.60 -4.88 6.32
N TYR A 171 -8.55 -3.72 5.66
CA TYR A 171 -8.66 -3.64 4.21
C TYR A 171 -7.57 -4.45 3.51
N TRP A 172 -6.30 -4.21 3.85
CA TRP A 172 -5.16 -4.91 3.25
C TRP A 172 -5.19 -6.42 3.52
N ARG A 173 -5.60 -6.85 4.73
CA ARG A 173 -5.84 -8.28 5.03
C ARG A 173 -6.90 -8.88 4.11
N SER A 174 -7.99 -8.15 3.88
CA SER A 174 -9.16 -8.64 3.14
C SER A 174 -8.90 -8.85 1.65
N ILE A 175 -7.94 -8.12 1.05
CA ILE A 175 -7.57 -8.25 -0.36
C ILE A 175 -6.30 -9.11 -0.57
N GLY A 176 -5.82 -9.78 0.49
CA GLY A 176 -4.72 -10.75 0.39
C GLY A 176 -3.31 -10.18 0.52
N GLU A 177 -3.14 -8.91 0.90
CA GLU A 177 -1.83 -8.24 1.04
C GLU A 177 -1.07 -8.63 2.33
N LYS A 178 -1.28 -9.86 2.82
CA LYS A 178 -0.70 -10.40 4.06
C LYS A 178 0.83 -10.34 4.07
N LYS A 179 1.47 -10.61 2.92
CA LYS A 179 2.95 -10.58 2.81
C LYS A 179 3.50 -9.17 2.99
N ASN A 180 2.86 -8.17 2.39
CA ASN A 180 3.30 -6.78 2.49
C ASN A 180 2.97 -6.18 3.86
N LEU A 181 1.82 -6.52 4.44
CA LEU A 181 1.52 -6.17 5.84
C LEU A 181 2.54 -6.77 6.81
N LYS A 182 2.95 -8.03 6.61
CA LYS A 182 4.01 -8.63 7.43
C LYS A 182 5.33 -7.87 7.30
N LYS A 183 5.72 -7.44 6.09
CA LYS A 183 6.91 -6.59 5.92
C LYS A 183 6.77 -5.26 6.66
N CYS A 184 5.60 -4.62 6.60
CA CYS A 184 5.33 -3.40 7.37
C CYS A 184 5.51 -3.67 8.87
N TYR A 185 4.94 -4.76 9.40
CA TYR A 185 5.10 -5.19 10.79
C TYR A 185 6.57 -5.42 11.20
N ASP A 186 7.31 -6.18 10.39
CA ASP A 186 8.71 -6.48 10.66
C ASP A 186 9.56 -5.19 10.71
N TYR A 187 9.31 -4.25 9.78
CA TYR A 187 9.96 -2.93 9.78
C TYR A 187 9.49 -2.05 10.94
N ALA A 188 8.19 -2.00 11.25
CA ALA A 188 7.66 -1.20 12.35
C ALA A 188 8.32 -1.59 13.67
N ARG A 189 8.41 -2.90 13.95
CA ARG A 189 9.15 -3.41 15.12
C ARG A 189 10.63 -3.01 15.14
N LYS A 190 11.31 -3.14 13.99
CA LYS A 190 12.72 -2.75 13.86
C LYS A 190 12.91 -1.25 14.11
N MET A 191 12.03 -0.41 13.57
CA MET A 191 12.09 1.04 13.74
C MET A 191 11.77 1.45 15.18
N LEU A 192 10.80 0.81 15.83
CA LEU A 192 10.46 1.06 17.23
C LEU A 192 11.63 0.78 18.20
N GLN A 193 12.56 -0.11 17.85
CA GLN A 193 13.79 -0.30 18.64
C GLN A 193 14.75 0.89 18.59
N ARG A 194 14.62 1.76 17.58
CA ARG A 194 15.45 2.96 17.39
C ARG A 194 14.73 4.25 17.76
N LEU A 195 13.41 4.21 17.83
CA LEU A 195 12.58 5.35 18.23
C LEU A 195 12.44 5.37 19.74
N LYS A 196 12.77 6.49 20.36
CA LYS A 196 12.57 6.68 21.80
C LYS A 196 11.08 6.83 22.09
N ASN A 197 10.56 6.09 23.08
CA ASN A 197 9.19 6.30 23.57
C ASN A 197 9.04 7.74 24.08
N PRO A 198 8.11 8.54 23.51
CA PRO A 198 7.91 9.92 23.92
C PRO A 198 7.16 10.06 25.24
N VAL A 199 6.55 8.98 25.76
CA VAL A 199 5.79 9.00 27.02
C VAL A 199 6.74 8.86 28.22
N PRO A 200 6.68 9.78 29.20
CA PRO A 200 7.45 9.69 30.43
C PRO A 200 7.18 8.39 31.20
N LYS A 201 8.16 7.97 31.99
CA LYS A 201 8.03 6.78 32.83
C LYS A 201 6.88 6.99 33.84
N ASN A 202 6.02 5.99 33.98
CA ASN A 202 4.84 5.96 34.87
C ASN A 202 3.62 6.80 34.44
N GLU A 203 3.66 7.45 33.27
CA GLU A 203 2.47 8.07 32.68
C GLU A 203 1.58 7.05 31.96
N ASP A 204 0.28 7.31 31.91
CA ASP A 204 -0.63 6.54 31.06
C ASP A 204 -0.38 6.88 29.59
N TYR A 205 -0.12 5.84 28.78
CA TYR A 205 0.31 6.00 27.39
C TYR A 205 -0.69 6.77 26.53
N LYS A 206 -1.96 6.34 26.54
CA LYS A 206 -3.00 6.93 25.72
C LYS A 206 -3.31 8.35 26.18
N LYS A 207 -3.49 8.55 27.49
CA LYS A 207 -3.77 9.86 28.08
C LYS A 207 -2.67 10.86 27.76
N TYR A 208 -1.40 10.49 27.93
CA TYR A 208 -0.28 11.39 27.67
C TYR A 208 -0.21 11.79 26.19
N ILE A 209 -0.33 10.82 25.27
CA ILE A 209 -0.30 11.14 23.84
C ILE A 209 -1.48 12.03 23.45
N THR A 210 -2.70 11.72 23.93
CA THR A 210 -3.88 12.54 23.64
C THR A 210 -3.70 13.99 24.11
N GLN A 211 -3.13 14.20 25.31
CA GLN A 211 -2.93 15.54 25.86
C GLN A 211 -1.83 16.34 25.16
N ASN A 212 -0.84 15.67 24.57
CA ASN A 212 0.34 16.30 23.96
C ASN A 212 0.41 16.09 22.43
N TYR A 213 -0.69 15.67 21.80
CA TYR A 213 -0.66 15.11 20.44
C TYR A 213 -0.05 16.09 19.42
N GLU A 214 -0.44 17.36 19.44
CA GLU A 214 0.06 18.37 18.49
C GLU A 214 1.58 18.57 18.59
N GLU A 215 2.11 18.66 19.81
CA GLU A 215 3.55 18.78 20.05
C GLU A 215 4.29 17.52 19.59
N LEU A 216 3.74 16.33 19.89
CA LEU A 216 4.34 15.06 19.51
C LEU A 216 4.29 14.85 17.98
N ALA A 217 3.22 15.30 17.31
CA ALA A 217 3.03 15.17 15.88
C ALA A 217 3.97 16.08 15.06
N ALA A 218 4.43 17.19 15.65
CA ALA A 218 5.38 18.11 15.01
C ALA A 218 6.80 17.54 14.89
N ASP A 219 7.15 16.53 15.70
CA ASP A 219 8.44 15.85 15.67
C ASP A 219 8.32 14.49 14.96
N PRO A 220 8.99 14.27 13.81
CA PRO A 220 8.86 13.03 13.05
C PRO A 220 9.30 11.78 13.84
N TYR A 221 10.21 11.89 14.81
CA TYR A 221 10.63 10.76 15.64
C TYR A 221 9.55 10.39 16.67
N LYS A 222 8.95 11.40 17.32
CA LYS A 222 7.86 11.15 18.28
C LYS A 222 6.60 10.68 17.56
N TYR A 223 6.24 11.32 16.44
CA TYR A 223 5.10 10.93 15.63
C TYR A 223 5.27 9.54 15.02
N GLY A 224 6.47 9.25 14.49
CA GLY A 224 6.81 7.92 13.99
C GLY A 224 6.65 6.84 15.06
N TYR A 225 7.06 7.11 16.31
CA TYR A 225 6.85 6.18 17.41
C TYR A 225 5.36 5.86 17.59
N ILE A 226 4.51 6.89 17.68
CA ILE A 226 3.06 6.74 17.90
C ILE A 226 2.43 5.89 16.77
N GLN A 227 2.71 6.25 15.53
CA GLN A 227 2.16 5.58 14.34
C GLN A 227 2.60 4.11 14.26
N PHE A 228 3.89 3.81 14.43
CA PHE A 228 4.38 2.43 14.35
C PHE A 228 3.97 1.58 15.57
N ALA A 229 3.83 2.18 16.75
CA ALA A 229 3.35 1.49 17.94
C ALA A 229 1.88 1.05 17.77
N GLN A 230 1.00 1.96 17.33
CA GLN A 230 -0.39 1.63 17.01
C GLN A 230 -0.47 0.55 15.92
N PHE A 231 0.32 0.68 14.85
CA PHE A 231 0.36 -0.33 13.79
C PHE A 231 0.68 -1.72 14.36
N VAL A 232 1.72 -1.84 15.20
CA VAL A 232 2.14 -3.11 15.80
C VAL A 232 1.04 -3.68 16.71
N GLU A 233 0.48 -2.85 17.59
CA GLU A 233 -0.61 -3.23 18.49
C GLU A 233 -1.82 -3.80 17.71
N ILE A 234 -2.29 -3.08 16.71
CA ILE A 234 -3.45 -3.47 15.89
C ILE A 234 -3.12 -4.72 15.07
N TYR A 235 -1.91 -4.81 14.50
CA TYR A 235 -1.50 -5.97 13.71
C TYR A 235 -1.48 -7.25 14.58
N GLU A 236 -1.05 -7.16 15.83
CA GLU A 236 -0.99 -8.30 16.75
C GLU A 236 -2.35 -8.68 17.36
N SER A 237 -3.32 -7.78 17.29
CA SER A 237 -4.67 -8.03 17.83
C SER A 237 -5.36 -9.21 17.13
N LYS A 238 -5.78 -10.18 17.94
CA LYS A 238 -6.54 -11.37 17.53
C LYS A 238 -8.07 -11.17 17.55
N GLN A 239 -8.52 -10.02 18.04
CA GLN A 239 -9.94 -9.76 18.32
C GLN A 239 -10.61 -8.84 17.28
N LEU A 240 -9.88 -8.42 16.26
CA LEU A 240 -10.44 -7.54 15.23
C LEU A 240 -11.44 -8.32 14.35
N PRO A 241 -12.59 -7.72 13.99
CA PRO A 241 -13.48 -8.28 12.99
C PRO A 241 -12.82 -8.27 11.59
N ASP A 242 -13.43 -8.91 10.61
CA ASP A 242 -13.06 -8.66 9.22
C ASP A 242 -13.48 -7.26 8.75
N PHE A 243 -12.94 -6.84 7.61
CA PHE A 243 -13.18 -5.51 7.04
C PHE A 243 -14.66 -5.21 6.80
N ASP A 244 -15.42 -6.14 6.22
CA ASP A 244 -16.83 -5.92 5.86
C ASP A 244 -17.70 -5.78 7.11
N ASN A 245 -17.39 -6.53 8.16
CA ASN A 245 -18.06 -6.43 9.46
C ASN A 245 -17.64 -5.18 10.24
N TYR A 246 -16.39 -4.73 10.08
CA TYR A 246 -15.89 -3.51 10.71
C TYR A 246 -16.64 -2.27 10.20
N ILE A 247 -16.67 -2.08 8.87
CA ILE A 247 -17.30 -0.90 8.25
C ILE A 247 -18.83 -0.87 8.33
N LYS A 248 -19.47 -1.95 8.79
CA LYS A 248 -20.92 -1.98 9.04
C LYS A 248 -21.30 -1.50 10.44
N LYS A 249 -20.40 -1.67 11.41
CA LYS A 249 -20.66 -1.37 12.83
C LYS A 249 -20.53 0.11 13.16
N ASP A 250 -19.60 0.78 12.49
CA ASP A 250 -19.46 2.24 12.43
C ASP A 250 -20.29 2.76 11.28
#